data_AF-A0A0S2JK84-F1
#
_entry.id   AF-A0A0S2JK84-F1
#
_cell.length_a   1.000
_cell.length_b   1.000
_cell.length_c   1.000
_cell.angle_alpha   90.00
_cell.angle_beta   90.00
_cell.angle_gamma   90.00
#
_symmetry.space_group_name_H-M   'P 1'
#
loop_
_entity.id
_entity.type
_entity.pdbx_description
1 polymer ?
#
loop_
_entity_poly.entity_id
_entity_poly.type
_entity_poly.pdbx_seq_one_letter_code
_entity_poly.pdbx_strand_id
1 'polypeptide(L)'
;MKLLFITMIGLLTACNAGNGENLDGQGQPLEPVIAEDITDDDGNEEKSTLLWIQDNVFSPICVECHGGANPAAGQNLSDLATSAKNLINVTSANANFKRVLPGSAQNSYLYLKITGASQAGARMPLGKPALSTDAINAIKQWITLGALVPPNSNISAQVNNSHMTTRQLNEHKSATLTLSFNQPMNFSSLASEQILINASSPTATWSISDENITLSVINPQTLKITISQLPLAVTQLKFSLNNNSISSIISIGGQLLDGNYNNVDGGEFNYEHNF
;
A
#
# COMPACT_ATOMS: atom_id res chain seq x y z
N MET A 1 68.61 -27.37 -13.73
CA MET A 1 67.82 -26.11 -13.68
C MET A 1 66.40 -26.42 -14.09
N LYS A 2 65.42 -26.14 -13.21
CA LYS A 2 63.95 -26.19 -13.40
C LYS A 2 63.32 -27.58 -13.50
N LEU A 3 62.18 -27.91 -12.88
CA LEU A 3 61.36 -27.33 -11.81
C LEU A 3 60.35 -28.43 -11.38
N LEU A 4 60.00 -28.48 -10.09
CA LEU A 4 58.86 -29.23 -9.54
C LEU A 4 57.53 -28.78 -10.18
N PHE A 5 56.59 -29.72 -10.39
CA PHE A 5 55.13 -29.50 -10.36
C PHE A 5 54.48 -30.83 -9.94
N ILE A 6 54.25 -31.07 -8.65
CA ILE A 6 53.02 -30.80 -7.88
C ILE A 6 51.74 -31.22 -8.62
N THR A 7 51.31 -32.43 -8.31
CA THR A 7 49.98 -33.02 -8.52
C THR A 7 48.95 -32.24 -7.69
N MET A 8 47.95 -31.65 -8.36
CA MET A 8 46.77 -31.06 -7.73
C MET A 8 45.56 -31.94 -8.01
N ILE A 9 44.98 -32.50 -6.94
CA ILE A 9 43.77 -33.32 -6.94
C ILE A 9 42.56 -32.39 -7.10
N GLY A 10 41.83 -32.52 -8.21
CA GLY A 10 40.53 -31.88 -8.42
C GLY A 10 39.40 -32.83 -7.99
N LEU A 11 38.77 -32.54 -6.86
CA LEU A 11 37.48 -33.11 -6.48
C LEU A 11 36.39 -32.46 -7.35
N LEU A 12 36.00 -33.14 -8.43
CA LEU A 12 34.81 -32.77 -9.20
C LEU A 12 33.59 -33.39 -8.53
N THR A 13 32.72 -32.52 -8.07
CA THR A 13 31.38 -32.79 -7.53
C THR A 13 30.53 -33.52 -8.57
N ALA A 14 29.98 -34.67 -8.19
CA ALA A 14 29.00 -35.40 -8.96
C ALA A 14 27.75 -34.52 -9.15
N CYS A 15 27.51 -34.07 -10.39
CA CYS A 15 26.19 -33.60 -10.79
C CYS A 15 25.35 -34.85 -11.03
N ASN A 16 24.31 -35.06 -10.22
CA ASN A 16 23.34 -36.12 -10.44
C ASN A 16 22.55 -35.75 -11.71
N ALA A 17 22.88 -36.39 -12.84
CA ALA A 17 22.14 -36.22 -14.09
C ALA A 17 20.72 -36.78 -13.90
N GLY A 18 19.71 -35.94 -14.14
CA GLY A 18 18.31 -36.36 -14.15
C GLY A 18 18.08 -37.44 -15.21
N ASN A 19 17.18 -38.37 -14.94
CA ASN A 19 16.86 -39.55 -15.76
C ASN A 19 16.16 -39.24 -17.10
N GLY A 20 15.91 -37.96 -17.42
CA GLY A 20 15.33 -37.55 -18.70
C GLY A 20 13.91 -38.05 -18.95
N GLU A 21 13.22 -38.51 -17.89
CA GLU A 21 11.83 -38.93 -18.01
C GLU A 21 10.96 -37.72 -18.39
N ASN A 22 10.09 -37.93 -19.37
CA ASN A 22 9.18 -36.94 -19.95
C ASN A 22 9.80 -35.88 -20.88
N LEU A 23 11.00 -36.09 -21.43
CA LEU A 23 11.56 -35.21 -22.47
C LEU A 23 11.60 -35.89 -23.85
N ASP A 24 11.43 -35.10 -24.91
CA ASP A 24 11.54 -35.50 -26.30
C ASP A 24 13.02 -35.59 -26.74
N GLY A 25 13.24 -36.00 -28.00
CA GLY A 25 14.59 -36.14 -28.57
C GLY A 25 15.40 -34.84 -28.65
N GLN A 26 14.82 -33.69 -28.26
CA GLN A 26 15.44 -32.37 -28.21
C GLN A 26 15.54 -31.84 -26.76
N GLY A 27 15.13 -32.63 -25.76
CA GLY A 27 15.17 -32.24 -24.36
C GLY A 27 13.98 -31.38 -23.90
N GLN A 28 12.87 -31.38 -24.63
CA GLN A 28 11.65 -30.63 -24.27
C GLN A 28 10.55 -31.57 -23.74
N PRO A 29 9.65 -31.13 -22.85
CA PRO A 29 8.60 -32.00 -22.31
C PRO A 29 7.73 -32.67 -23.38
N LEU A 30 7.45 -33.98 -23.22
CA LEU A 30 6.67 -34.81 -24.16
C LEU A 30 5.17 -34.45 -24.22
N GLU A 31 4.65 -33.75 -23.22
CA GLU A 31 3.29 -33.21 -23.23
C GLU A 31 3.33 -31.71 -23.50
N PRO A 32 2.44 -31.19 -24.38
CA PRO A 32 2.30 -29.75 -24.56
C PRO A 32 1.81 -29.16 -23.25
N VAL A 33 2.67 -28.37 -22.60
CA VAL A 33 2.28 -27.48 -21.51
C VAL A 33 1.25 -26.53 -22.12
N ILE A 34 -0.02 -26.85 -21.95
CA ILE A 34 -1.07 -25.84 -21.98
C ILE A 34 -0.61 -24.82 -20.96
N ALA A 35 -0.26 -23.63 -21.41
CA ALA A 35 0.04 -22.51 -20.55
C ALA A 35 -1.27 -22.09 -19.85
N GLU A 36 -1.72 -22.91 -18.90
CA GLU A 36 -2.38 -22.40 -17.73
C GLU A 36 -1.31 -21.59 -17.00
N ASP A 37 -1.36 -20.30 -17.31
CA ASP A 37 -1.00 -19.19 -16.43
C ASP A 37 -0.28 -19.63 -15.16
N ILE A 38 1.06 -19.74 -15.23
CA ILE A 38 1.89 -19.67 -14.04
C ILE A 38 1.86 -18.20 -13.61
N THR A 39 0.74 -17.76 -13.05
CA THR A 39 0.81 -16.84 -11.93
C THR A 39 1.50 -17.62 -10.83
N ASP A 40 2.61 -17.10 -10.32
CA ASP A 40 3.03 -17.39 -8.95
C ASP A 40 1.90 -16.90 -8.01
N ASP A 41 0.80 -17.66 -7.95
CA ASP A 41 -0.27 -17.53 -6.96
C ASP A 41 0.26 -18.13 -5.66
N ASP A 42 1.11 -17.38 -4.98
CA ASP A 42 1.33 -17.57 -3.56
C ASP A 42 -0.02 -17.30 -2.89
N GLY A 43 -0.73 -18.34 -2.45
CA GLY A 43 -2.00 -18.29 -1.69
C GLY A 43 -1.95 -17.52 -0.35
N ASN A 44 -0.98 -16.60 -0.25
CA ASN A 44 -0.71 -15.58 0.73
C ASN A 44 -1.41 -14.25 0.39
N GLU A 45 -1.67 -13.93 -0.88
CA GLU A 45 -2.42 -12.71 -1.25
C GLU A 45 -3.88 -12.78 -0.79
N GLU A 46 -4.55 -13.92 -0.95
CA GLU A 46 -5.93 -14.14 -0.46
C GLU A 46 -6.04 -13.96 1.07
N LYS A 47 -5.04 -14.46 1.81
CA LYS A 47 -4.98 -14.39 3.28
C LYS A 47 -4.63 -12.99 3.79
N SER A 48 -4.05 -12.15 2.97
CA SER A 48 -3.58 -10.81 3.36
C SER A 48 -4.62 -9.71 3.10
N THR A 49 -5.90 -10.09 3.02
CA THR A 49 -7.03 -9.15 2.91
C THR A 49 -7.58 -8.80 4.29
N LEU A 50 -8.14 -7.59 4.44
CA LEU A 50 -8.81 -7.21 5.69
C LEU A 50 -9.98 -8.16 6.02
N LEU A 51 -10.68 -8.67 5.00
CA LEU A 51 -11.76 -9.64 5.18
C LEU A 51 -11.24 -10.94 5.80
N TRP A 52 -10.18 -11.51 5.24
CA TRP A 52 -9.58 -12.72 5.81
C TRP A 52 -9.09 -12.49 7.24
N ILE A 53 -8.41 -11.36 7.50
CA ILE A 53 -7.93 -11.00 8.84
C ILE A 53 -9.10 -10.85 9.82
N GLN A 54 -10.20 -10.24 9.39
CA GLN A 54 -11.39 -10.10 10.20
C GLN A 54 -11.92 -11.49 10.61
N ASP A 55 -12.12 -12.39 9.64
CA ASP A 55 -12.76 -13.67 9.86
C ASP A 55 -11.87 -14.67 10.62
N ASN A 56 -10.56 -14.61 10.41
CA ASN A 56 -9.61 -15.61 10.93
C ASN A 56 -8.80 -15.13 12.15
N VAL A 57 -8.76 -13.82 12.41
CA VAL A 57 -7.96 -13.25 13.50
C VAL A 57 -8.80 -12.37 14.41
N PHE A 58 -9.38 -11.28 13.88
CA PHE A 58 -10.05 -10.29 14.74
C PHE A 58 -11.28 -10.87 15.41
N SER A 59 -12.21 -11.43 14.63
CA SER A 59 -13.45 -12.03 15.14
C SER A 59 -13.21 -13.17 16.13
N PRO A 60 -12.38 -14.19 15.84
CA PRO A 60 -12.22 -15.34 16.75
C PRO A 60 -11.30 -15.08 17.96
N ILE A 61 -10.35 -14.14 17.88
CA ILE A 61 -9.30 -13.99 18.90
C ILE A 61 -9.36 -12.62 19.59
N CYS A 62 -9.52 -11.54 18.83
CA CYS A 62 -9.35 -10.19 19.37
C CYS A 62 -10.64 -9.63 19.98
N VAL A 63 -11.80 -9.94 19.41
CA VAL A 63 -13.12 -9.40 19.80
C VAL A 63 -13.49 -9.73 21.25
N GLU A 64 -12.94 -10.78 21.85
CA GLU A 64 -13.14 -11.11 23.26
C GLU A 64 -12.79 -9.94 24.21
N CYS A 65 -11.76 -9.16 23.87
CA CYS A 65 -11.41 -7.93 24.60
C CYS A 65 -11.69 -6.67 23.79
N HIS A 66 -11.65 -6.74 22.46
CA HIS A 66 -11.76 -5.62 21.53
C HIS A 66 -13.09 -5.62 20.78
N GLY A 67 -14.18 -5.97 21.46
CA GLY A 67 -15.51 -6.08 20.86
C GLY A 67 -16.63 -5.53 21.73
N GLY A 68 -17.83 -5.47 21.15
CA GLY A 68 -19.05 -5.05 21.84
C GLY A 68 -19.09 -3.57 22.23
N ALA A 69 -19.92 -3.24 23.23
CA ALA A 69 -20.18 -1.86 23.63
C ALA A 69 -19.04 -1.20 24.42
N ASN A 70 -18.20 -1.98 25.10
CA ASN A 70 -17.11 -1.49 25.95
C ASN A 70 -15.77 -2.16 25.59
N PRO A 71 -15.27 -1.96 24.36
CA PRO A 71 -14.03 -2.58 23.92
C PRO A 71 -12.84 -2.02 24.70
N ALA A 72 -11.87 -2.88 25.02
CA ALA A 72 -10.63 -2.49 25.66
C ALA A 72 -9.92 -1.39 24.85
N ALA A 73 -9.46 -0.36 25.55
CA ALA A 73 -8.84 0.84 24.99
C ALA A 73 -9.67 1.55 23.90
N GLY A 74 -11.00 1.39 23.90
CA GLY A 74 -11.89 1.97 22.89
C GLY A 74 -11.65 1.42 21.48
N GLN A 75 -11.07 0.23 21.36
CA GLN A 75 -10.71 -0.38 20.08
C GLN A 75 -11.74 -1.47 19.73
N ASN A 76 -12.80 -1.12 19.02
CA ASN A 76 -13.77 -2.10 18.54
C ASN A 76 -13.30 -2.72 17.20
N LEU A 77 -13.24 -4.04 17.15
CA LEU A 77 -12.87 -4.87 15.99
C LEU A 77 -13.95 -5.90 15.62
N SER A 78 -15.21 -5.65 16.02
CA SER A 78 -16.31 -6.63 15.93
C SER A 78 -16.73 -6.96 14.50
N ASP A 79 -16.53 -6.02 13.57
CA ASP A 79 -16.94 -6.17 12.17
C ASP A 79 -15.96 -5.43 11.25
N LEU A 80 -16.00 -5.78 9.96
CA LEU A 80 -15.08 -5.29 8.95
C LEU A 80 -15.00 -3.76 8.87
N ALA A 81 -16.16 -3.08 8.84
CA ALA A 81 -16.22 -1.63 8.65
C ALA A 81 -15.76 -0.91 9.92
N THR A 82 -16.20 -1.37 11.09
CA THR A 82 -15.77 -0.85 12.39
C THR A 82 -14.27 -1.06 12.60
N SER A 83 -13.73 -2.22 12.22
CA SER A 83 -12.29 -2.51 12.26
C SER A 83 -11.50 -1.55 11.38
N ALA A 84 -11.88 -1.39 10.11
CA ALA A 84 -11.22 -0.47 9.18
C ALA A 84 -11.17 0.95 9.75
N LYS A 85 -12.35 1.48 10.14
CA LYS A 85 -12.52 2.82 10.70
C LYS A 85 -11.70 3.05 11.97
N ASN A 86 -11.59 2.03 12.83
CA ASN A 86 -10.88 2.17 14.10
C ASN A 86 -9.38 1.89 14.01
N LEU A 87 -8.88 1.34 12.90
CA LEU A 87 -7.47 0.96 12.74
C LEU A 87 -6.71 1.87 11.78
N ILE A 88 -7.24 2.07 10.57
CA ILE A 88 -6.49 2.66 9.46
C ILE A 88 -6.35 4.16 9.70
N ASN A 89 -5.10 4.67 9.71
CA ASN A 89 -4.76 6.07 9.94
C ASN A 89 -5.22 6.70 11.28
N VAL A 90 -5.76 5.90 12.19
CA VAL A 90 -6.15 6.33 13.54
C VAL A 90 -4.93 6.37 14.46
N THR A 91 -4.77 7.45 15.22
CA THR A 91 -3.69 7.56 16.23
C THR A 91 -3.84 6.49 17.30
N SER A 92 -2.74 5.83 17.67
CA SER A 92 -2.75 4.77 18.68
C SER A 92 -2.68 5.33 20.10
N ALA A 93 -2.76 4.45 21.11
CA ALA A 93 -2.52 4.84 22.50
C ALA A 93 -1.08 5.36 22.73
N ASN A 94 -0.13 4.97 21.88
CA ASN A 94 1.16 5.61 21.77
C ASN A 94 1.11 6.64 20.61
N ALA A 95 1.16 7.93 20.94
CA ALA A 95 0.98 9.01 19.97
C ALA A 95 2.02 9.01 18.82
N ASN A 96 3.14 8.32 18.98
CA ASN A 96 4.18 8.18 17.95
C ASN A 96 3.77 7.23 16.81
N PHE A 97 2.69 6.45 16.98
CA PHE A 97 2.27 5.44 16.02
C PHE A 97 0.80 5.59 15.66
N LYS A 98 0.48 5.27 14.39
CA LYS A 98 -0.88 4.94 14.01
C LYS A 98 -1.20 3.51 14.43
N ARG A 99 -2.47 3.22 14.69
CA ARG A 99 -2.96 1.86 14.95
C ARG A 99 -2.61 0.96 13.77
N VAL A 100 -2.92 1.42 12.57
CA VAL A 100 -2.37 0.95 11.30
C VAL A 100 -1.93 2.16 10.48
N LEU A 101 -0.66 2.21 10.11
CA LEU A 101 -0.11 3.14 9.11
C LEU A 101 0.01 2.38 7.77
N PRO A 102 -0.85 2.69 6.77
CA PRO A 102 -0.75 2.09 5.44
C PRO A 102 0.67 2.13 4.87
N GLY A 103 1.15 1.00 4.36
CA GLY A 103 2.47 0.85 3.76
C GLY A 103 3.62 0.62 4.74
N SER A 104 3.39 0.65 6.06
CA SER A 104 4.48 0.48 7.04
C SER A 104 4.07 -0.30 8.28
N ALA A 105 4.31 -1.61 8.26
CA ALA A 105 4.05 -2.49 9.40
C ALA A 105 4.90 -2.12 10.63
N GLN A 106 6.16 -1.73 10.46
CA GLN A 106 7.05 -1.39 11.58
C GLN A 106 6.62 -0.10 12.30
N ASN A 107 5.87 0.77 11.62
CA ASN A 107 5.29 1.98 12.19
C ASN A 107 3.80 1.83 12.55
N SER A 108 3.28 0.59 12.50
CA SER A 108 1.89 0.26 12.83
C SER A 108 1.79 -0.39 14.19
N TYR A 109 1.07 0.26 15.11
CA TYR A 109 0.95 -0.19 16.49
C TYR A 109 0.32 -1.59 16.62
N LEU A 110 -0.61 -1.96 15.73
CA LEU A 110 -1.17 -3.31 15.67
C LEU A 110 -0.07 -4.37 15.47
N TYR A 111 0.81 -4.18 14.48
CA TYR A 111 1.90 -5.10 14.19
C TYR A 111 2.90 -5.18 15.35
N LEU A 112 3.24 -4.02 15.94
CA LEU A 112 4.11 -3.96 17.13
C LEU A 112 3.50 -4.69 18.34
N LYS A 113 2.18 -4.58 18.54
CA LYS A 113 1.44 -5.27 19.61
C LYS A 113 1.45 -6.78 19.44
N ILE A 114 1.21 -7.30 18.24
CA ILE A 114 1.13 -8.76 18.01
C ILE A 114 2.52 -9.43 17.98
N THR A 115 3.57 -8.66 17.68
CA THR A 115 4.98 -9.13 17.70
C THR A 115 5.68 -8.92 19.04
N GLY A 116 5.09 -8.14 19.96
CA GLY A 116 5.64 -7.92 21.30
C GLY A 116 6.81 -6.94 21.35
N ALA A 117 6.83 -5.96 20.45
CA ALA A 117 7.83 -4.90 20.48
C ALA A 117 7.70 -4.09 21.78
N SER A 118 8.82 -3.83 22.46
CA SER A 118 8.84 -3.15 23.77
C SER A 118 8.13 -1.80 23.79
N GLN A 119 8.25 -1.03 22.70
CA GLN A 119 7.59 0.27 22.50
C GLN A 119 6.05 0.21 22.41
N ALA A 120 5.48 -0.99 22.24
CA ALA A 120 4.04 -1.24 22.27
C ALA A 120 3.59 -1.93 23.58
N GLY A 121 4.50 -2.17 24.52
CA GLY A 121 4.21 -2.83 25.80
C GLY A 121 3.95 -4.33 25.64
N ALA A 122 3.08 -4.88 26.48
CA ALA A 122 2.79 -6.33 26.48
C ALA A 122 2.19 -6.80 25.14
N ARG A 123 2.65 -7.97 24.67
CA ARG A 123 2.25 -8.60 23.42
C ARG A 123 0.79 -9.05 23.46
N MET A 124 0.03 -8.72 22.42
CA MET A 124 -1.32 -9.24 22.21
C MET A 124 -1.31 -10.57 21.45
N PRO A 125 -2.23 -11.50 21.74
CA PRO A 125 -3.32 -11.38 22.73
C PRO A 125 -2.81 -11.51 24.17
N LEU A 126 -3.26 -10.68 25.11
CA LEU A 126 -2.67 -10.62 26.45
C LEU A 126 -2.94 -11.92 27.24
N GLY A 127 -1.90 -12.51 27.84
CA GLY A 127 -2.04 -13.70 28.68
C GLY A 127 -2.43 -14.99 27.94
N LYS A 128 -2.45 -14.99 26.61
CA LYS A 128 -2.78 -16.14 25.75
C LYS A 128 -1.58 -16.59 24.91
N PRO A 129 -1.64 -17.73 24.18
CA PRO A 129 -0.64 -18.05 23.17
C PRO A 129 -0.46 -16.93 22.13
N ALA A 130 0.69 -16.91 21.46
CA ALA A 130 0.92 -15.97 20.35
C ALA A 130 0.00 -16.29 19.19
N LEU A 131 -0.28 -15.28 18.35
CA LEU A 131 -0.82 -15.55 17.02
C LEU A 131 0.15 -16.45 16.24
N SER A 132 -0.39 -17.25 15.31
CA SER A 132 0.45 -18.01 14.40
C SER A 132 1.30 -17.08 13.54
N THR A 133 2.44 -17.58 13.07
CA THR A 133 3.30 -16.86 12.13
C THR A 133 2.51 -16.43 10.89
N ASP A 134 1.63 -17.28 10.38
CA ASP A 134 0.80 -16.98 9.20
C ASP A 134 -0.15 -15.82 9.45
N ALA A 135 -0.81 -15.75 10.61
CA ALA A 135 -1.69 -14.63 10.95
C ALA A 135 -0.92 -13.32 11.10
N ILE A 136 0.28 -13.36 11.69
CA ILE A 136 1.16 -12.20 11.81
C ILE A 136 1.62 -11.74 10.42
N ASN A 137 1.98 -12.68 9.54
CA ASN A 137 2.40 -12.38 8.17
C ASN A 137 1.27 -11.80 7.33
N ALA A 138 0.06 -12.36 7.42
CA ALA A 138 -1.13 -11.82 6.76
C ALA A 138 -1.39 -10.36 7.17
N ILE A 139 -1.35 -10.06 8.47
CA ILE A 139 -1.50 -8.68 8.97
C ILE A 139 -0.37 -7.78 8.47
N LYS A 140 0.88 -8.25 8.52
CA LYS A 140 2.04 -7.49 8.04
C LYS A 140 1.90 -7.16 6.56
N GLN A 141 1.53 -8.14 5.75
CA GLN A 141 1.39 -8.01 4.30
C GLN A 141 0.23 -7.08 3.96
N TRP A 142 -0.94 -7.27 4.58
CA TRP A 142 -2.08 -6.36 4.45
C TRP A 142 -1.68 -4.90 4.71
N ILE A 143 -0.96 -4.63 5.81
CA ILE A 143 -0.48 -3.28 6.13
C ILE A 143 0.50 -2.79 5.07
N THR A 144 1.45 -3.64 4.66
CA THR A 144 2.49 -3.31 3.67
C THR A 144 1.91 -2.97 2.31
N LEU A 145 0.82 -3.64 1.91
CA LEU A 145 0.06 -3.36 0.68
C LEU A 145 -0.83 -2.11 0.78
N GLY A 146 -0.75 -1.35 1.86
CA GLY A 146 -1.50 -0.09 2.01
C GLY A 146 -2.80 -0.24 2.81
N ALA A 147 -2.93 -1.31 3.60
CA ALA A 147 -4.09 -1.58 4.44
C ALA A 147 -5.41 -1.51 3.64
N LEU A 148 -5.44 -2.26 2.53
CA LEU A 148 -6.54 -2.24 1.57
C LEU A 148 -7.85 -2.73 2.18
N VAL A 149 -8.96 -2.15 1.74
CA VAL A 149 -10.32 -2.55 2.10
C VAL A 149 -10.99 -3.22 0.89
N PRO A 150 -11.91 -4.17 1.11
CA PRO A 150 -12.59 -4.83 0.01
C PRO A 150 -13.39 -3.83 -0.84
N PRO A 151 -13.37 -3.96 -2.17
CA PRO A 151 -14.25 -3.17 -3.03
C PRO A 151 -15.71 -3.49 -2.73
N ASN A 152 -16.61 -2.53 -2.96
CA ASN A 152 -18.05 -2.67 -2.69
C ASN A 152 -18.40 -2.93 -1.21
N SER A 153 -17.53 -2.57 -0.29
CA SER A 153 -17.82 -2.60 1.14
C SER A 153 -18.47 -1.29 1.59
N ASN A 154 -19.08 -1.26 2.78
CA ASN A 154 -19.59 -0.02 3.39
C ASN A 154 -18.46 0.89 3.93
N ILE A 155 -17.26 0.78 3.36
CA ILE A 155 -16.09 1.58 3.71
C ILE A 155 -15.82 2.50 2.52
N SER A 156 -15.84 3.82 2.76
CA SER A 156 -15.63 4.80 1.68
C SER A 156 -14.25 4.66 1.05
N ALA A 157 -14.17 4.94 -0.26
CA ALA A 157 -12.91 5.06 -0.98
C ALA A 157 -12.16 6.29 -0.46
N GLN A 158 -10.91 6.15 -0.05
CA GLN A 158 -10.11 7.22 0.53
C GLN A 158 -8.65 7.13 0.06
N VAL A 159 -7.95 8.26 0.08
CA VAL A 159 -6.48 8.28 -0.05
C VAL A 159 -5.88 7.87 1.30
N ASN A 160 -5.27 6.69 1.35
CA ASN A 160 -4.66 6.11 2.55
C ASN A 160 -3.27 6.65 2.84
N ASN A 161 -2.52 7.01 1.80
CA ASN A 161 -1.19 7.58 1.92
C ASN A 161 -0.92 8.56 0.77
N SER A 162 -0.19 9.62 1.08
CA SER A 162 0.24 10.63 0.12
C SER A 162 1.72 10.94 0.34
N HIS A 163 2.52 10.87 -0.71
CA HIS A 163 3.94 11.12 -0.63
C HIS A 163 4.39 12.09 -1.73
N MET A 164 5.04 13.19 -1.33
CA MET A 164 5.64 14.14 -2.23
C MET A 164 7.14 13.89 -2.34
N THR A 165 7.63 13.83 -3.58
CA THR A 165 9.06 13.89 -3.88
C THR A 165 9.34 15.11 -4.74
N THR A 166 10.44 15.80 -4.47
CA THR A 166 10.84 16.97 -5.25
C THR A 166 12.27 16.81 -5.73
N ARG A 167 12.57 17.40 -6.88
CA ARG A 167 13.90 17.42 -7.47
C ARG A 167 14.15 18.81 -8.04
N GLN A 168 15.30 19.39 -7.74
CA GLN A 168 15.76 20.58 -8.45
C GLN A 168 16.56 20.14 -9.68
N LEU A 169 16.23 20.71 -10.83
CA LEU A 169 16.79 20.42 -12.15
C LEU A 169 17.27 21.72 -12.79
N ASN A 170 18.55 22.06 -12.59
CA ASN A 170 19.16 23.30 -13.06
C ASN A 170 18.31 24.54 -12.69
N GLU A 171 17.58 25.08 -13.66
CA GLU A 171 16.77 26.30 -13.56
C GLU A 171 15.31 26.05 -13.14
N HIS A 172 14.89 24.80 -12.93
CA HIS A 172 13.53 24.44 -12.56
C HIS A 172 13.48 23.42 -11.43
N LYS A 173 12.30 23.22 -10.84
CA LYS A 173 11.95 22.14 -9.93
C LYS A 173 11.05 21.15 -10.67
N SER A 174 11.05 19.92 -10.20
CA SER A 174 10.00 18.94 -10.47
C SER A 174 9.45 18.45 -9.14
N ALA A 175 8.15 18.20 -9.11
CA ALA A 175 7.43 17.68 -7.95
C ALA A 175 6.55 16.51 -8.39
N THR A 176 6.61 15.40 -7.66
CA THR A 176 5.77 14.22 -7.92
C THR A 176 5.01 13.87 -6.64
N LEU A 177 3.69 14.05 -6.69
CA LEU A 177 2.75 13.58 -5.68
C LEU A 177 2.32 12.15 -6.03
N THR A 178 2.59 11.21 -5.14
CA THR A 178 2.08 9.84 -5.22
C THR A 178 0.94 9.68 -4.22
N LEU A 179 -0.25 9.32 -4.73
CA LEU A 179 -1.43 9.02 -3.94
C LEU A 179 -1.69 7.52 -3.96
N SER A 180 -1.82 6.92 -2.79
CA SER A 180 -2.21 5.52 -2.61
C SER A 180 -3.61 5.45 -2.00
N PHE A 181 -4.49 4.69 -2.62
CA PHE A 181 -5.90 4.56 -2.25
C PHE A 181 -6.15 3.30 -1.43
N ASN A 182 -7.16 3.33 -0.56
CA ASN A 182 -7.53 2.18 0.28
C ASN A 182 -8.23 1.05 -0.50
N GLN A 183 -8.66 1.30 -1.73
CA GLN A 183 -9.26 0.31 -2.60
C GLN A 183 -8.96 0.64 -4.08
N PRO A 184 -9.15 -0.31 -5.01
CA PRO A 184 -8.98 -0.06 -6.44
C PRO A 184 -9.89 1.07 -6.96
N MET A 185 -9.28 2.00 -7.68
CA MET A 185 -9.93 3.17 -8.29
C MET A 185 -9.99 3.06 -9.80
N ASN A 186 -10.97 3.74 -10.39
CA ASN A 186 -11.09 3.89 -11.85
C ASN A 186 -10.54 5.25 -12.28
N PHE A 187 -9.37 5.24 -12.91
CA PHE A 187 -8.71 6.43 -13.45
C PHE A 187 -8.83 6.57 -14.98
N SER A 188 -9.59 5.70 -15.65
CA SER A 188 -9.63 5.64 -17.12
C SER A 188 -10.05 6.95 -17.80
N SER A 189 -10.86 7.75 -17.10
CA SER A 189 -11.33 9.04 -17.58
C SER A 189 -10.61 10.25 -16.96
N LEU A 190 -9.59 10.04 -16.12
CA LEU A 190 -8.92 11.12 -15.39
C LEU A 190 -7.88 11.80 -16.30
N ALA A 191 -8.09 13.08 -16.59
CA ALA A 191 -7.17 13.91 -17.36
C ALA A 191 -6.50 14.99 -16.48
N SER A 192 -5.45 15.66 -16.98
CA SER A 192 -4.71 16.69 -16.22
C SER A 192 -5.58 17.89 -15.84
N GLU A 193 -6.48 18.29 -16.74
CA GLU A 193 -7.38 19.44 -16.57
C GLU A 193 -8.40 19.20 -15.44
N GLN A 194 -8.55 17.95 -15.02
CA GLN A 194 -9.44 17.52 -13.96
C GLN A 194 -8.81 17.60 -12.56
N ILE A 195 -7.55 18.00 -12.47
CA ILE A 195 -6.82 18.19 -11.22
C ILE A 195 -6.46 19.65 -11.09
N LEU A 196 -6.91 20.29 -10.00
CA LEU A 196 -6.51 21.66 -9.71
C LEU A 196 -5.15 21.65 -9.04
N ILE A 197 -4.21 22.40 -9.61
CA ILE A 197 -2.88 22.59 -9.02
C ILE A 197 -2.57 24.07 -8.94
N ASN A 198 -2.37 24.56 -7.71
CA ASN A 198 -1.95 25.92 -7.45
C ASN A 198 -0.48 25.93 -7.00
N ALA A 199 0.37 26.65 -7.74
CA ALA A 199 1.74 26.93 -7.36
C ALA A 199 1.86 28.38 -6.87
N SER A 200 2.50 28.58 -5.72
CA SER A 200 2.60 29.91 -5.11
C SER A 200 3.87 30.12 -4.30
N SER A 201 4.13 31.40 -4.03
CA SER A 201 5.07 31.92 -3.05
C SER A 201 4.34 33.00 -2.24
N PRO A 202 4.96 33.59 -1.21
CA PRO A 202 4.36 34.71 -0.49
C PRO A 202 4.03 35.93 -1.37
N THR A 203 4.64 36.05 -2.55
CA THR A 203 4.54 37.24 -3.41
C THR A 203 4.04 36.97 -4.82
N ALA A 204 3.89 35.71 -5.22
CA ALA A 204 3.50 35.36 -6.59
C ALA A 204 2.68 34.07 -6.63
N THR A 205 1.90 33.92 -7.71
CA THR A 205 1.19 32.69 -8.06
C THR A 205 1.54 32.33 -9.49
N TRP A 206 1.56 31.04 -9.79
CA TRP A 206 1.88 30.52 -11.13
C TRP A 206 0.78 29.56 -11.57
N SER A 207 0.33 29.74 -12.80
CA SER A 207 -0.45 28.72 -13.52
C SER A 207 0.51 27.67 -14.05
N ILE A 208 0.15 26.40 -13.90
CA ILE A 208 0.91 25.27 -14.44
C ILE A 208 0.20 24.82 -15.70
N SER A 209 0.90 24.88 -16.84
CA SER A 209 0.36 24.38 -18.11
C SER A 209 0.12 22.87 -18.05
N ASP A 210 -0.96 22.39 -18.66
CA ASP A 210 -1.31 20.97 -18.69
C ASP A 210 -0.20 20.09 -19.30
N GLU A 211 0.54 20.61 -20.28
CA GLU A 211 1.71 19.95 -20.88
C GLU A 211 2.83 19.65 -19.88
N ASN A 212 2.89 20.37 -18.76
CA ASN A 212 3.86 20.15 -17.69
C ASN A 212 3.33 19.22 -16.60
N ILE A 213 2.07 18.78 -16.70
CA ILE A 213 1.43 17.85 -15.78
C ILE A 213 1.40 16.47 -16.43
N THR A 214 1.87 15.45 -15.71
CA THR A 214 1.79 14.07 -16.17
C THR A 214 1.10 13.22 -15.11
N LEU A 215 0.03 12.55 -15.52
CA LEU A 215 -0.66 11.54 -14.71
C LEU A 215 -0.13 10.16 -15.09
N SER A 216 0.28 9.39 -14.09
CA SER A 216 0.75 8.02 -14.27
C SER A 216 0.05 7.11 -13.27
N VAL A 217 -0.82 6.24 -13.79
CA VAL A 217 -1.46 5.16 -13.03
C VAL A 217 -0.46 4.01 -12.93
N ILE A 218 0.07 3.76 -11.74
CA ILE A 218 1.02 2.67 -11.52
C ILE A 218 0.28 1.33 -11.40
N ASN A 219 -0.84 1.36 -10.70
CA ASN A 219 -1.81 0.29 -10.57
C ASN A 219 -3.16 0.92 -10.15
N PRO A 220 -4.26 0.15 -10.08
CA PRO A 220 -5.57 0.71 -9.69
C PRO A 220 -5.61 1.40 -8.32
N GLN A 221 -4.64 1.20 -7.44
CA GLN A 221 -4.58 1.81 -6.11
C GLN A 221 -3.56 2.93 -6.01
N THR A 222 -2.80 3.24 -7.07
CA THR A 222 -1.70 4.21 -7.01
C THR A 222 -1.69 5.12 -8.23
N LEU A 223 -1.93 6.41 -7.97
CA LEU A 223 -1.84 7.49 -8.95
C LEU A 223 -0.61 8.35 -8.64
N LYS A 224 0.20 8.65 -9.66
CA LYS A 224 1.25 9.65 -9.59
C LYS A 224 0.87 10.86 -10.43
N ILE A 225 1.08 12.04 -9.83
CA ILE A 225 0.88 13.34 -10.46
C ILE A 225 2.24 14.03 -10.44
N THR A 226 2.85 14.18 -11.61
CA THR A 226 4.14 14.84 -11.76
C THR A 226 3.96 16.21 -12.38
N ILE A 227 4.57 17.20 -11.78
CA ILE A 227 4.75 18.54 -12.32
C ILE A 227 6.21 18.67 -12.76
N SER A 228 6.40 19.02 -14.02
CA SER A 228 7.70 19.40 -14.58
C SER A 228 7.80 20.93 -14.73
N GLN A 229 9.02 21.42 -14.99
CA GLN A 229 9.28 22.84 -15.25
C GLN A 229 8.76 23.83 -14.20
N LEU A 230 8.69 23.43 -12.92
CA LEU A 230 8.20 24.30 -11.87
C LEU A 230 9.22 25.41 -11.58
N PRO A 231 8.84 26.71 -11.54
CA PRO A 231 9.79 27.78 -11.25
C PRO A 231 10.48 27.61 -9.88
N LEU A 232 11.78 27.93 -9.79
CA LEU A 232 12.52 27.82 -8.52
C LEU A 232 11.92 28.65 -7.38
N ALA A 233 11.26 29.76 -7.72
CA ALA A 233 10.62 30.66 -6.78
C ALA A 233 9.35 30.10 -6.12
N VAL A 234 8.80 28.98 -6.61
CA VAL A 234 7.65 28.31 -5.98
C VAL A 234 8.08 27.75 -4.63
N THR A 235 7.35 28.13 -3.58
CA THR A 235 7.57 27.65 -2.21
C THR A 235 6.40 26.79 -1.71
N GLN A 236 5.26 26.81 -2.39
CA GLN A 236 4.08 26.03 -2.04
C GLN A 236 3.39 25.44 -3.28
N LEU A 237 2.93 24.21 -3.14
CA LEU A 237 1.99 23.55 -4.06
C LEU A 237 0.73 23.15 -3.30
N LYS A 238 -0.43 23.35 -3.93
CA LYS A 238 -1.71 22.80 -3.48
C LYS A 238 -2.33 22.00 -4.62
N PHE A 239 -2.67 20.76 -4.34
CA PHE A 239 -3.37 19.85 -5.24
C PHE A 239 -4.80 19.68 -4.72
N SER A 240 -5.78 19.79 -5.61
CA SER A 240 -7.17 19.50 -5.30
C SER A 240 -7.73 18.53 -6.34
N LEU A 241 -8.30 17.42 -5.85
CA LEU A 241 -8.86 16.33 -6.64
C LEU A 241 -10.29 16.03 -6.17
N ASN A 242 -11.09 15.36 -7.02
CA ASN A 242 -12.47 15.00 -6.70
C ASN A 242 -13.33 16.23 -6.37
N ASN A 243 -13.15 17.30 -7.16
CA ASN A 243 -13.96 18.50 -7.06
C ASN A 243 -15.20 18.33 -7.96
N ASN A 244 -16.40 18.23 -7.38
CA ASN A 244 -17.65 18.00 -8.12
C ASN A 244 -17.95 19.00 -9.24
N SER A 245 -17.30 20.17 -9.28
CA SER A 245 -17.44 21.13 -10.38
C SER A 245 -16.54 20.84 -11.58
N ILE A 246 -15.58 19.93 -11.43
CA ILE A 246 -14.49 19.66 -12.39
C ILE A 246 -14.38 18.17 -12.67
N SER A 247 -14.23 17.35 -11.63
CA SER A 247 -14.00 15.92 -11.72
C SER A 247 -14.45 15.16 -10.49
N SER A 248 -14.87 13.92 -10.71
CA SER A 248 -15.12 12.96 -9.65
C SER A 248 -14.22 11.76 -9.87
N ILE A 249 -13.63 11.26 -8.78
CA ILE A 249 -12.83 10.04 -8.79
C ILE A 249 -13.70 8.97 -8.15
N ILE A 250 -13.86 7.85 -8.84
CA ILE A 250 -14.69 6.74 -8.38
C ILE A 250 -13.85 5.48 -8.19
N SER A 251 -14.24 4.64 -7.25
CA SER A 251 -13.71 3.29 -7.10
C SER A 251 -14.14 2.42 -8.28
N ILE A 252 -13.47 1.28 -8.50
CA ILE A 252 -13.97 0.26 -9.45
C ILE A 252 -15.36 -0.25 -9.05
N GLY A 253 -15.69 -0.19 -7.74
CA GLY A 253 -17.02 -0.49 -7.20
C GLY A 253 -18.06 0.62 -7.37
N GLY A 254 -17.71 1.75 -7.97
CA GLY A 254 -18.63 2.86 -8.23
C GLY A 254 -18.86 3.82 -7.05
N GLN A 255 -18.11 3.69 -5.96
CA GLN A 255 -18.14 4.64 -4.83
C GLN A 255 -17.37 5.90 -5.19
N LEU A 256 -17.87 7.08 -4.84
CA LEU A 256 -17.07 8.30 -4.98
C LEU A 256 -15.95 8.29 -3.93
N LEU A 257 -14.80 8.87 -4.28
CA LEU A 257 -13.76 9.17 -3.31
C LEU A 257 -14.36 10.05 -2.19
N ASP A 258 -14.23 9.62 -0.95
CA ASP A 258 -14.37 10.47 0.23
C ASP A 258 -13.07 11.29 0.38
N GLY A 259 -13.04 12.47 -0.23
CA GLY A 259 -11.84 13.30 -0.29
C GLY A 259 -11.57 14.09 0.99
N ASN A 260 -12.60 14.32 1.82
CA ASN A 260 -12.49 15.12 3.04
C ASN A 260 -12.48 14.27 4.33
N TYR A 261 -12.48 12.94 4.19
CA TYR A 261 -12.37 11.97 5.28
C TYR A 261 -13.52 12.02 6.30
N ASN A 262 -14.72 12.40 5.85
CA ASN A 262 -15.90 12.45 6.73
C ASN A 262 -16.66 11.11 6.79
N ASN A 263 -16.18 10.07 6.09
CA ASN A 263 -16.83 8.77 5.88
C ASN A 263 -18.13 8.85 5.08
N VAL A 264 -18.21 9.82 4.17
CA VAL A 264 -19.29 10.01 3.21
C VAL A 264 -18.66 10.20 1.85
N ASP A 265 -19.13 9.43 0.88
CA ASP A 265 -18.70 9.50 -0.51
C ASP A 265 -18.79 10.93 -1.08
N GLY A 266 -17.70 11.38 -1.72
CA GLY A 266 -17.56 12.71 -2.29
C GLY A 266 -16.66 13.65 -1.48
N GLY A 267 -16.71 14.93 -1.80
CA GLY A 267 -15.86 15.94 -1.17
C GLY A 267 -14.45 15.97 -1.77
N GLU A 268 -13.87 17.16 -1.75
CA GLU A 268 -12.58 17.41 -2.40
C GLU A 268 -11.42 16.90 -1.55
N PHE A 269 -10.53 16.14 -2.18
CA PHE A 269 -9.24 15.79 -1.58
C PHE A 269 -8.26 16.93 -1.82
N ASN A 270 -7.63 17.40 -0.74
CA ASN A 270 -6.68 18.50 -0.77
C ASN A 270 -5.33 18.04 -0.20
N TYR A 271 -4.24 18.33 -0.93
CA TYR A 271 -2.87 18.07 -0.50
C TYR A 271 -2.02 19.32 -0.65
N GLU A 272 -1.30 19.69 0.40
CA GLU A 272 -0.39 20.84 0.40
C GLU A 272 1.06 20.40 0.62
N HIS A 273 1.98 21.00 -0.13
CA HIS A 273 3.41 20.82 0.03
C HIS A 273 4.11 22.17 0.11
N ASN A 274 4.99 22.31 1.10
CA ASN A 274 5.92 23.44 1.20
C ASN A 274 7.34 22.91 0.93
N PHE A 275 8.07 23.59 0.05
CA PHE A 275 9.45 23.23 -0.33
C PHE A 275 10.48 23.57 0.74
#